data_AF-A0A6I1NSS6-F1
#
_entry.id   AF-A0A6I1NSS6-F1
#
_cell.length_a   1.000
_cell.length_b   1.000
_cell.length_c   1.000
_cell.angle_alpha   90.00
_cell.angle_beta   90.00
_cell.angle_gamma   90.00
#
_symmetry.space_group_name_H-M   'P 1'
#
loop_
_entity.id
_entity.type
_entity.pdbx_description
1 polymer ?
#
loop_
_entity_poly.entity_id
_entity_poly.type
_entity_poly.pdbx_seq_one_letter_code
_entity_poly.pdbx_strand_id
1 'polypeptide(L)'
;YPGPVITRYEVEPAVGVKGAQIVNLMKDLARALSLVSIRVVETIPGKTYMGLELPNPKRQIVRLSEIVGSDGYQNMGSRLTMALGKDIAGQPVSADLAKMPHVLVAGTTGSGKSVAINAMILSLLYKSTPKEVRLIMVDPKMLELSIY
;
A
#
# COMPACT_ATOMS: atom_id res chain seq x y z
N TYR A 1 8.55 -14.59 -4.89
CA TYR A 1 7.36 -14.04 -5.55
C TYR A 1 7.64 -12.60 -5.99
N PRO A 2 7.86 -12.37 -7.29
CA PRO A 2 8.09 -11.04 -7.82
C PRO A 2 6.79 -10.23 -7.84
N GLY A 3 6.84 -9.02 -7.29
CA GLY A 3 5.76 -8.05 -7.31
C GLY A 3 6.10 -6.81 -8.15
N PRO A 4 5.21 -5.80 -8.21
CA PRO A 4 5.45 -4.58 -8.98
C PRO A 4 6.58 -3.70 -8.40
N VAL A 5 6.70 -3.64 -7.06
CA VAL A 5 7.64 -2.74 -6.36
C VAL A 5 8.72 -3.51 -5.60
N ILE A 6 8.36 -4.66 -5.03
CA ILE A 6 9.23 -5.52 -4.23
C ILE A 6 9.14 -6.96 -4.72
N THR A 7 10.13 -7.76 -4.36
CA THR A 7 10.10 -9.23 -4.48
C THR A 7 10.17 -9.82 -3.07
N ARG A 8 9.23 -10.72 -2.75
CA ARG A 8 9.24 -11.47 -1.49
C ARG A 8 9.97 -12.80 -1.68
N TYR A 9 11.00 -13.02 -0.88
CA TYR A 9 11.68 -14.31 -0.72
C TYR A 9 11.16 -14.96 0.56
N GLU A 10 10.72 -16.21 0.44
CA GLU A 10 10.35 -17.00 1.62
C GLU A 10 11.60 -17.75 2.08
N VAL A 11 11.92 -17.64 3.37
CA VAL A 11 13.10 -18.24 3.97
C VAL A 11 12.67 -19.06 5.17
N GLU A 12 13.13 -20.30 5.23
CA GLU A 12 12.98 -21.16 6.39
C GLU A 12 14.20 -20.98 7.31
N PRO A 13 14.04 -20.43 8.52
CA PRO A 13 15.13 -20.40 9.48
C PRO A 13 15.55 -21.82 9.87
N ALA A 14 16.85 -22.06 9.98
CA ALA A 14 17.34 -23.31 10.53
C ALA A 14 16.84 -23.52 11.97
N VAL A 15 16.75 -24.79 12.40
CA VAL A 15 16.32 -25.14 13.76
C VAL A 15 17.16 -24.40 14.80
N GLY A 16 16.50 -23.72 15.74
CA GLY A 16 17.15 -22.94 16.81
C GLY A 16 17.47 -21.49 16.45
N VAL A 17 17.36 -21.08 15.19
CA VAL A 17 17.51 -19.66 14.78
C VAL A 17 16.25 -18.89 15.15
N LYS A 18 16.40 -17.86 15.98
CA LYS A 18 15.28 -17.01 16.38
C LYS A 18 15.02 -15.95 15.32
N GLY A 19 13.75 -15.69 14.98
CA GLY A 19 13.39 -14.63 14.02
C GLY A 19 13.98 -13.26 14.37
N ALA A 20 14.08 -12.93 15.66
CA ALA A 20 14.72 -11.69 16.13
C ALA A 20 16.20 -11.55 15.71
N GLN A 21 16.95 -12.66 15.62
CA GLN A 21 18.34 -12.63 15.14
C GLN A 21 18.40 -12.21 13.67
N ILE A 22 17.47 -12.72 12.85
CA ILE A 22 17.35 -12.34 11.44
C ILE A 22 16.97 -10.86 11.33
N VAL A 23 15.95 -10.42 12.06
CA VAL A 23 15.50 -9.00 12.06
C VAL A 23 16.63 -8.04 12.41
N ASN A 24 17.47 -8.38 13.40
CA ASN A 24 18.59 -7.54 13.82
C ASN A 24 19.68 -7.38 12.74
N LEU A 25 19.82 -8.35 11.82
CA LEU A 25 20.82 -8.33 10.75
C LEU A 25 20.35 -7.58 9.48
N MET A 26 19.10 -7.12 9.43
CA MET A 26 18.52 -6.60 8.18
C MET A 26 19.18 -5.36 7.63
N LYS A 27 19.67 -4.47 8.49
CA LYS A 27 20.41 -3.27 8.05
C LYS A 27 21.74 -3.66 7.39
N ASP A 28 22.45 -4.62 7.96
CA ASP A 28 23.70 -5.12 7.40
C ASP A 28 23.49 -5.90 6.11
N LEU A 29 22.42 -6.72 6.04
CA LEU A 29 22.05 -7.43 4.83
C LEU A 29 21.66 -6.47 3.70
N ALA A 30 20.87 -5.43 4.01
CA ALA A 30 20.51 -4.41 3.03
C ALA A 30 21.76 -3.73 2.47
N ARG A 31 22.72 -3.37 3.34
CA ARG A 31 24.01 -2.78 2.94
C ARG A 31 24.84 -3.75 2.08
N ALA A 32 24.94 -5.01 2.47
CA ALA A 32 25.71 -6.02 1.72
C ALA A 32 25.14 -6.27 0.32
N LEU A 33 23.83 -6.09 0.14
CA LEU A 33 23.14 -6.24 -1.15
C LEU A 33 22.96 -4.91 -1.90
N SER A 34 23.52 -3.81 -1.40
CA SER A 34 23.35 -2.46 -1.98
C SER A 34 21.88 -2.04 -2.15
N LEU A 35 21.03 -2.43 -1.21
CA LEU A 35 19.60 -2.10 -1.16
C LEU A 35 19.34 -0.97 -0.17
N VAL A 36 18.34 -0.14 -0.47
CA VAL A 36 17.90 0.96 0.42
C VAL A 36 17.39 0.41 1.76
N SER A 37 16.62 -0.66 1.71
CA SER A 37 16.06 -1.34 2.89
C SER A 37 15.59 -2.75 2.52
N ILE A 38 15.47 -3.60 3.54
CA ILE A 38 14.82 -4.91 3.47
C ILE A 38 13.75 -4.93 4.56
N ARG A 39 12.52 -5.34 4.22
CA ARG A 39 11.45 -5.53 5.19
C ARG A 39 11.32 -7.01 5.53
N VAL A 40 11.26 -7.31 6.83
CA VAL A 40 11.00 -8.67 7.32
C VAL A 40 9.53 -8.82 7.66
N VAL A 41 8.95 -9.90 7.18
CA VAL A 41 7.63 -10.40 7.57
C VAL A 41 7.89 -11.62 8.45
N GLU A 42 7.78 -11.45 9.76
CA GLU A 42 8.19 -12.47 10.73
C GLU A 42 7.36 -13.75 10.63
N THR A 43 6.07 -13.61 10.31
CA THR A 43 5.17 -14.75 10.15
C THR A 43 4.37 -14.58 8.87
N ILE A 44 4.36 -15.63 8.05
CA ILE A 44 3.50 -15.72 6.88
C ILE A 44 2.30 -16.60 7.26
N PRO A 45 1.06 -16.10 7.20
CA PRO A 45 -0.12 -16.90 7.54
C PRO A 45 -0.14 -18.24 6.78
N GLY A 46 -0.27 -19.34 7.53
CA GLY A 46 -0.32 -20.69 6.96
C GLY A 46 1.02 -21.30 6.56
N LYS A 47 2.17 -20.65 6.84
CA LYS A 47 3.52 -21.18 6.55
C LYS A 47 4.45 -21.04 7.75
N THR A 48 5.46 -21.91 7.82
CA THR A 48 6.57 -21.83 8.80
C THR A 48 7.67 -20.87 8.38
N TYR A 49 7.57 -20.28 7.18
CA TYR A 49 8.57 -19.41 6.60
C TYR A 49 8.47 -17.95 7.08
N MET A 50 9.62 -17.29 7.12
CA MET A 50 9.71 -15.83 7.19
C MET A 50 9.75 -15.24 5.78
N GLY A 51 9.25 -14.01 5.61
CA GLY A 51 9.31 -13.29 4.35
C GLY A 51 10.37 -12.19 4.37
N LEU A 52 11.27 -12.18 3.39
CA LEU A 52 12.17 -11.06 3.13
C LEU A 52 11.70 -10.31 1.89
N GLU A 53 11.29 -9.06 2.07
CA GLU A 53 10.81 -8.19 1.01
C GLU A 53 11.93 -7.23 0.58
N LEU A 54 12.43 -7.45 -0.63
CA LEU A 54 13.51 -6.67 -1.23
C LEU A 54 12.95 -5.75 -2.31
N PRO A 55 13.39 -4.48 -2.41
CA PRO A 55 12.96 -3.60 -3.50
C PRO A 55 13.48 -4.12 -4.84
N ASN A 56 12.64 -4.06 -5.87
CA ASN A 56 13.04 -4.41 -7.22
C ASN A 56 14.00 -3.34 -7.79
N PRO A 57 14.99 -3.74 -8.63
CA PRO A 57 15.85 -2.79 -9.33
C PRO A 57 15.06 -1.81 -10.21
N LYS A 58 13.98 -2.29 -10.84
CA LYS A 58 13.05 -1.47 -11.62
C LYS A 58 11.65 -1.57 -11.01
N ARG A 59 11.23 -0.52 -10.29
CA ARG A 59 9.89 -0.42 -9.71
C ARG A 59 8.88 -0.06 -10.80
N GLN A 60 7.75 -0.72 -10.80
CA GLN A 60 6.63 -0.39 -11.68
C GLN A 60 5.78 0.72 -11.06
N ILE A 61 5.38 1.69 -11.88
CA ILE A 61 4.41 2.72 -11.48
C ILE A 61 3.04 2.06 -11.43
N VAL A 62 2.34 2.20 -10.31
CA VAL A 62 0.94 1.78 -10.18
C VAL A 62 0.06 2.97 -10.50
N ARG A 63 -0.70 2.90 -11.61
CA ARG A 63 -1.59 3.99 -12.01
C ARG A 63 -2.96 3.83 -11.36
N LEU A 64 -3.58 4.95 -10.97
CA LEU A 64 -4.94 4.95 -10.42
C LEU A 64 -5.95 4.32 -11.38
N SER A 65 -5.79 4.55 -12.68
CA SER A 65 -6.65 3.99 -13.74
C SER A 65 -6.68 2.46 -13.73
N GLU A 66 -5.58 1.80 -13.35
CA GLU A 66 -5.53 0.34 -13.27
C GLU A 66 -6.39 -0.21 -12.12
N ILE A 67 -6.60 0.60 -11.07
CA ILE A 67 -7.35 0.18 -9.89
C ILE A 67 -8.83 0.51 -10.10
N VAL A 68 -9.12 1.73 -10.54
CA VAL A 68 -10.48 2.16 -10.89
C VAL A 68 -11.04 1.29 -12.03
N GLY A 69 -10.21 0.89 -12.99
CA GLY A 69 -10.62 0.00 -14.08
C GLY A 69 -10.73 -1.49 -13.69
N SER A 70 -10.40 -1.87 -12.45
CA SER A 70 -10.45 -3.27 -12.02
C SER A 70 -11.87 -3.72 -11.63
N ASP A 71 -12.18 -4.99 -11.89
CA ASP A 71 -13.45 -5.61 -11.46
C ASP A 71 -13.67 -5.47 -9.95
N GLY A 72 -12.60 -5.60 -9.15
CA GLY A 72 -12.69 -5.45 -7.70
C GLY A 72 -13.19 -4.07 -7.26
N TYR A 73 -12.77 -3.01 -7.94
CA TYR A 73 -13.29 -1.66 -7.69
C TYR A 73 -14.69 -1.48 -8.29
N GLN A 74 -14.92 -1.89 -9.54
CA GLN A 74 -16.20 -1.67 -10.24
C GLN A 74 -17.36 -2.41 -9.57
N ASN A 75 -17.13 -3.64 -9.10
CA ASN A 75 -18.17 -4.48 -8.51
C ASN A 75 -18.46 -4.17 -7.03
N MET A 76 -17.69 -3.31 -6.38
CA MET A 76 -18.02 -2.88 -5.01
C MET A 76 -19.26 -1.97 -5.04
N GLY A 77 -20.35 -2.36 -4.37
CA GLY A 77 -21.57 -1.55 -4.32
C GLY A 77 -21.49 -0.27 -3.48
N SER A 78 -20.44 -0.08 -2.69
CA SER A 78 -20.31 1.08 -1.81
C SER A 78 -19.97 2.37 -2.57
N ARG A 79 -20.70 3.44 -2.26
CA ARG A 79 -20.44 4.82 -2.70
C ARG A 79 -19.17 5.41 -2.08
N LEU A 80 -18.64 4.78 -1.04
CA LEU A 80 -17.40 5.18 -0.39
C LEU A 80 -16.23 4.20 -0.67
N THR A 81 -16.24 3.60 -1.87
CA THR A 81 -15.11 2.76 -2.31
C THR A 81 -13.88 3.60 -2.61
N MET A 82 -12.73 3.19 -2.07
CA MET A 82 -11.44 3.86 -2.20
C MET A 82 -10.44 2.93 -2.88
N ALA A 83 -9.84 3.37 -3.99
CA ALA A 83 -8.73 2.68 -4.63
C ALA A 83 -7.45 2.93 -3.83
N LEU A 84 -6.82 1.86 -3.33
CA LEU A 84 -5.62 1.96 -2.49
C LEU A 84 -4.32 1.73 -3.27
N GLY A 85 -4.37 0.92 -4.33
CA GLY A 85 -3.20 0.59 -5.14
C GLY A 85 -3.16 -0.89 -5.50
N LYS A 86 -1.96 -1.46 -5.48
CA LYS A 86 -1.74 -2.90 -5.67
C LYS A 86 -1.09 -3.50 -4.44
N ASP A 87 -1.41 -4.75 -4.15
CA ASP A 87 -0.69 -5.52 -3.16
C ASP A 87 0.71 -5.92 -3.66
N ILE A 88 1.43 -6.66 -2.83
CA ILE A 88 2.79 -7.12 -3.15
C ILE A 88 2.85 -8.13 -4.30
N ALA A 89 1.72 -8.74 -4.68
CA ALA A 89 1.60 -9.65 -5.81
C ALA A 89 1.12 -8.94 -7.09
N GLY A 90 0.84 -7.63 -7.00
CA GLY A 90 0.34 -6.82 -8.12
C GLY A 90 -1.17 -6.86 -8.31
N GLN A 91 -1.92 -7.46 -7.38
CA GLN A 91 -3.38 -7.48 -7.45
C GLN A 91 -3.95 -6.12 -7.04
N PRO A 92 -4.95 -5.60 -7.76
CA PRO A 92 -5.58 -4.33 -7.42
C PRO A 92 -6.30 -4.44 -6.07
N VAL A 93 -6.11 -3.43 -5.22
CA VAL A 93 -6.69 -3.35 -3.88
C VAL A 93 -7.58 -2.12 -3.76
N SER A 94 -8.82 -2.36 -3.38
CA SER A 94 -9.79 -1.32 -3.01
C SER A 94 -10.35 -1.61 -1.62
N ALA A 95 -10.76 -0.56 -0.92
CA ALA A 95 -11.38 -0.65 0.40
C ALA A 95 -12.69 0.13 0.43
N ASP A 96 -13.56 -0.20 1.38
CA ASP A 96 -14.83 0.48 1.61
C ASP A 96 -14.74 1.32 2.89
N LEU A 97 -14.75 2.64 2.76
CA LEU A 97 -14.72 3.55 3.91
C LEU A 97 -15.93 3.36 4.82
N ALA A 98 -17.07 2.90 4.31
CA ALA A 98 -18.24 2.64 5.16
C ALA A 98 -18.00 1.47 6.13
N LYS A 99 -17.16 0.50 5.75
CA LYS A 99 -16.73 -0.62 6.61
C LYS A 99 -15.55 -0.27 7.50
N MET A 100 -14.80 0.77 7.13
CA MET A 100 -13.73 1.37 7.93
C MET A 100 -14.14 2.81 8.27
N PRO A 101 -15.12 3.00 9.18
CA PRO A 101 -15.92 4.23 9.26
C PRO A 101 -15.07 5.50 9.41
N HIS A 102 -13.84 5.37 9.91
CA HIS A 102 -12.81 6.41 9.89
C HIS A 102 -11.46 5.83 9.50
N VAL A 103 -10.62 6.66 8.86
CA VAL A 103 -9.26 6.31 8.45
C VAL A 103 -8.29 7.40 8.91
N LEU A 104 -7.17 7.00 9.51
CA LEU A 104 -6.03 7.87 9.82
C LEU A 104 -4.94 7.66 8.77
N VAL A 105 -4.56 8.73 8.07
CA VAL A 105 -3.45 8.71 7.09
C VAL A 105 -2.30 9.58 7.59
N ALA A 106 -1.15 8.96 7.86
CA ALA A 106 0.06 9.63 8.32
C ALA A 106 1.26 9.24 7.45
N GLY A 107 2.20 10.17 7.28
CA GLY A 107 3.41 9.96 6.48
C GLY A 107 4.30 11.20 6.48
N THR A 108 5.60 10.99 6.32
CA THR A 108 6.60 12.06 6.18
C THR A 108 6.51 12.74 4.81
N THR A 109 7.12 13.91 4.66
CA THR A 109 7.23 14.58 3.34
C THR A 109 7.89 13.64 2.33
N GLY A 110 7.33 13.54 1.12
CA GLY A 110 7.84 12.66 0.06
C GLY A 110 7.43 11.18 0.18
N SER A 111 6.74 10.77 1.25
CA SER A 111 6.24 9.39 1.40
C SER A 111 5.06 9.03 0.50
N GLY A 112 4.45 10.02 -0.17
CA GLY A 112 3.29 9.84 -1.03
C GLY A 112 1.94 10.11 -0.36
N LYS A 113 1.90 10.65 0.87
CA LYS A 113 0.65 10.97 1.59
C LYS A 113 -0.33 11.79 0.76
N SER A 114 0.11 12.91 0.18
CA SER A 114 -0.76 13.80 -0.60
C SER A 114 -1.28 13.13 -1.87
N VAL A 115 -0.45 12.30 -2.53
CA VAL A 115 -0.88 11.49 -3.69
C VAL A 115 -1.94 10.47 -3.28
N ALA A 116 -1.77 9.82 -2.12
CA ALA A 116 -2.75 8.88 -1.59
C ALA A 116 -4.09 9.56 -1.28
N ILE A 117 -4.09 10.74 -0.63
CA ILE A 117 -5.31 11.51 -0.36
C ILE A 117 -6.02 11.89 -1.66
N ASN A 118 -5.28 12.35 -2.68
CA ASN A 118 -5.85 12.64 -3.99
C ASN A 118 -6.45 11.39 -4.66
N ALA A 119 -5.77 10.25 -4.59
CA ALA A 119 -6.30 8.98 -5.11
C ALA A 119 -7.60 8.58 -4.38
N MET A 120 -7.67 8.79 -3.07
CA MET A 120 -8.86 8.57 -2.26
C MET A 120 -10.03 9.48 -2.67
N ILE A 121 -9.79 10.78 -2.83
CA ILE A 121 -10.82 11.74 -3.28
C ILE A 121 -11.30 11.38 -4.68
N LEU A 122 -10.39 11.15 -5.62
CA LEU A 122 -10.72 10.75 -6.99
C LEU A 122 -11.52 9.44 -7.02
N SER A 123 -11.20 8.48 -6.14
CA SER A 123 -11.97 7.24 -6.03
C SER A 123 -13.43 7.47 -5.67
N LEU A 124 -13.74 8.50 -4.88
CA LEU A 124 -15.13 8.86 -4.58
C LEU A 124 -15.77 9.54 -5.80
N LEU A 125 -15.05 10.46 -6.45
CA LEU A 125 -15.54 11.20 -7.61
C LEU A 125 -15.84 10.30 -8.83
N TYR A 126 -15.07 9.22 -9.02
CA TYR A 126 -15.32 8.23 -10.08
C TYR A 126 -16.55 7.35 -9.82
N LYS A 127 -17.12 7.36 -8.61
CA LYS A 127 -18.14 6.38 -8.19
C LYS A 127 -19.44 6.98 -7.67
N SER A 128 -19.39 8.25 -7.26
CA SER A 128 -20.46 8.88 -6.51
C SER A 128 -20.76 10.26 -7.05
N THR A 129 -22.05 10.54 -7.18
CA THR A 129 -22.56 11.86 -7.51
C THR A 129 -22.61 12.75 -6.27
N PRO A 130 -22.70 14.09 -6.42
CA PRO A 130 -22.82 15.02 -5.29
C PRO A 130 -24.05 14.82 -4.40
N LYS A 131 -25.07 14.09 -4.89
CA LYS A 131 -26.26 13.73 -4.10
C LYS A 131 -26.01 12.52 -3.18
N GLU A 132 -25.04 11.68 -3.52
CA GLU A 132 -24.71 10.45 -2.80
C GLU A 132 -23.61 10.66 -1.77
N VAL A 133 -22.61 11.47 -2.12
CA VAL A 133 -21.46 11.77 -1.24
C VAL A 133 -21.19 13.26 -1.27
N ARG A 134 -21.04 13.85 -0.07
CA ARG A 134 -20.57 15.23 0.11
C ARG A 134 -19.27 15.24 0.88
N LEU A 135 -18.37 16.16 0.53
CA LEU A 135 -17.05 16.29 1.12
C LEU A 135 -16.97 17.60 1.90
N ILE A 136 -16.36 17.55 3.08
CA ILE A 136 -15.89 18.73 3.80
C ILE A 136 -14.38 18.63 3.82
N MET A 137 -13.72 19.57 3.13
CA MET A 137 -12.26 19.59 3.03
C MET A 137 -11.70 20.67 3.94
N VAL A 138 -10.71 20.32 4.74
CA VAL A 138 -10.01 21.23 5.64
C VAL A 138 -8.53 21.18 5.32
N ASP A 139 -8.02 22.24 4.69
CA ASP A 139 -6.61 22.38 4.35
C ASP A 139 -6.04 23.65 5.01
N PRO A 140 -5.47 23.53 6.24
CA PRO A 140 -4.95 24.68 6.95
C PRO A 140 -3.71 25.30 6.30
N LYS A 141 -3.07 24.60 5.35
CA LYS A 141 -1.88 25.10 4.63
C LYS A 141 -2.20 25.61 3.23
N MET A 142 -3.40 25.31 2.72
CA MET A 142 -3.87 25.67 1.37
C MET A 142 -2.98 25.17 0.22
N LEU A 143 -2.31 24.04 0.41
CA LEU A 143 -1.35 23.49 -0.55
C LEU A 143 -1.87 22.27 -1.32
N GLU A 144 -2.81 21.52 -0.74
CA GLU A 144 -3.07 20.14 -1.14
C GLU A 144 -4.50 19.96 -1.67
N LEU A 145 -5.48 20.67 -1.09
CA LEU A 145 -6.90 20.45 -1.39
C LEU A 145 -7.58 21.63 -2.10
N SER A 146 -6.89 22.76 -2.29
CA SER A 146 -7.45 23.97 -2.91
C SER A 146 -7.84 23.82 -4.39
N ILE A 147 -7.46 22.72 -5.03
CA ILE A 147 -7.79 22.39 -6.42
C ILE A 147 -9.21 21.80 -6.60
N TYR A 148 -9.87 21.37 -5.52
CA TYR A 148 -11.21 20.77 -5.53
C TYR A 148 -12.30 21.77 -5.16
#